data_AF-A0AAE3LWN4-F1
#
_entry.id   AF-A0AAE3LWN4-F1
#
_cell.length_a   1.000
_cell.length_b   1.000
_cell.length_c   1.000
_cell.angle_alpha   90.00
_cell.angle_beta   90.00
_cell.angle_gamma   90.00
#
_symmetry.space_group_name_H-M   'P 1'
#
loop_
_entity.id
_entity.type
_entity.pdbx_description
1 polymer ?
#
loop_
_entity_poly.entity_id
_entity_poly.type
_entity_poly.pdbx_seq_one_letter_code
_entity_poly.pdbx_strand_id
1 'polypeptide(L)'
;MRNILKLLLYPFLGNSRSTTKTAPSLTPVQSDKLNVFSGTFPSEIDATDYALGLIKGASLSDDLGGALIEPNDVEIIYGIDRISAARPMLHFVGPRQIASEANTYFLLSDRGYATDKLVDDRVSFLGQCTVN
;
A
#
# COMPACT_ATOMS: atom_id res chain seq x y z
N MET A 1 -43.65 -51.51 11.24
CA MET A 1 -44.35 -50.52 10.38
C MET A 1 -43.55 -49.21 10.51
N ARG A 2 -42.79 -48.79 9.48
CA ARG A 2 -43.17 -47.82 8.41
C ARG A 2 -43.53 -46.45 9.02
N ASN A 3 -42.89 -45.30 8.75
CA ASN A 3 -42.11 -44.74 7.63
C ASN A 3 -41.14 -43.68 8.22
N ILE A 4 -39.85 -43.55 7.91
CA ILE A 4 -39.18 -43.07 6.69
C ILE A 4 -39.88 -41.87 6.04
N LEU A 5 -39.56 -40.66 6.51
CA LEU A 5 -39.72 -39.44 5.72
C LEU A 5 -38.35 -39.06 5.13
N LYS A 6 -38.20 -39.41 3.86
CA LYS A 6 -37.15 -38.93 2.96
C LYS A 6 -37.35 -37.43 2.75
N LEU A 7 -36.30 -36.64 2.96
CA LEU A 7 -36.15 -35.38 2.23
C LEU A 7 -34.79 -35.40 1.53
N LEU A 8 -34.78 -36.06 0.38
CA LEU A 8 -33.78 -35.89 -0.66
C LEU A 8 -34.20 -34.65 -1.46
N LEU A 9 -33.43 -33.57 -1.34
CA LEU A 9 -33.40 -32.47 -2.29
C LEU A 9 -31.96 -31.93 -2.29
N TYR A 10 -31.09 -32.61 -3.02
CA TYR A 10 -29.98 -31.94 -3.69
C TYR A 10 -30.42 -31.75 -5.14
N PRO A 11 -30.18 -30.57 -5.71
CA PRO A 11 -29.28 -30.59 -6.83
C PRO A 11 -28.28 -29.44 -6.82
N PHE A 12 -27.03 -29.83 -7.15
CA PHE A 12 -26.18 -29.20 -8.15
C PHE A 12 -25.77 -27.72 -7.99
N LEU A 13 -24.44 -27.56 -7.95
CA LEU A 13 -23.68 -26.39 -8.40
C LEU A 13 -23.93 -25.08 -7.66
N GLY A 14 -23.12 -24.92 -6.63
CA GLY A 14 -22.69 -23.61 -6.17
C GLY A 14 -21.31 -23.76 -5.58
N ASN A 15 -20.31 -24.05 -6.43
CA ASN A 15 -18.94 -23.66 -6.13
C ASN A 15 -19.00 -22.16 -5.89
N SER A 16 -19.20 -21.75 -4.65
CA SER A 16 -18.81 -20.43 -4.21
C SER A 16 -17.28 -20.47 -4.24
N ARG A 17 -16.75 -20.34 -5.47
CA ARG A 17 -15.46 -19.71 -5.67
C ARG A 17 -15.65 -18.39 -4.94
N SER A 18 -15.19 -18.37 -3.69
CA SER A 18 -14.56 -17.21 -3.14
C SER A 18 -13.54 -16.83 -4.20
N THR A 19 -13.96 -15.97 -5.10
CA THR A 19 -13.04 -15.08 -5.76
C THR A 19 -12.62 -14.15 -4.63
N THR A 20 -11.73 -14.65 -3.77
CA THR A 20 -10.54 -13.87 -3.49
C THR A 20 -10.13 -13.40 -4.87
N LYS A 21 -10.49 -12.16 -5.22
CA LYS A 21 -9.73 -11.40 -6.18
C LYS A 21 -8.33 -11.59 -5.63
N THR A 22 -7.58 -12.51 -6.22
CA THR A 22 -6.15 -12.54 -6.08
C THR A 22 -5.80 -11.15 -6.55
N ALA A 23 -5.59 -10.23 -5.60
CA ALA A 23 -4.97 -8.97 -5.90
C ALA A 23 -3.78 -9.34 -6.78
N PRO A 24 -3.59 -8.70 -7.95
CA PRO A 24 -2.47 -9.03 -8.79
C PRO A 24 -1.25 -9.08 -7.86
N SER A 25 -0.64 -10.26 -7.75
CA SER A 25 0.62 -10.39 -7.04
C SER A 25 1.56 -9.55 -7.88
N LEU A 26 1.79 -8.32 -7.43
CA LEU A 26 2.77 -7.46 -8.03
C LEU A 26 4.09 -8.10 -7.65
N THR A 27 4.54 -9.02 -8.50
CA THR A 27 5.90 -9.55 -8.43
C THR A 27 6.78 -8.31 -8.38
N PRO A 28 7.71 -8.20 -7.41
CA PRO A 28 8.66 -7.10 -7.41
C PRO A 28 9.23 -7.03 -8.82
N VAL A 29 8.89 -5.98 -9.55
CA VAL A 29 9.65 -5.68 -10.75
C VAL A 29 11.04 -5.47 -10.18
N GLN A 30 11.98 -6.30 -10.58
CA GLN A 30 13.37 -6.26 -10.15
C GLN A 30 13.92 -4.88 -10.52
N SER A 31 13.64 -3.93 -9.65
CA SER A 31 13.65 -2.51 -9.92
C SER A 31 14.34 -1.96 -8.72
N ASP A 32 15.56 -1.48 -8.93
CA ASP A 32 16.32 -0.72 -7.96
C ASP A 32 15.64 0.63 -7.68
N LYS A 33 14.33 0.74 -7.91
CA LYS A 33 13.56 1.97 -7.83
C LYS A 33 12.54 1.91 -6.71
N LEU A 34 12.50 3.02 -5.97
CA LEU A 34 11.56 3.25 -4.87
C LEU A 34 10.65 4.42 -5.23
N ASN A 35 9.35 4.25 -5.07
CA ASN A 35 8.40 5.35 -5.06
C ASN A 35 8.42 6.00 -3.67
N VAL A 36 8.66 7.30 -3.62
CA VAL A 36 8.69 8.05 -2.35
C VAL A 36 7.43 8.89 -2.25
N PHE A 37 6.71 8.71 -1.15
CA PHE A 37 5.55 9.51 -0.77
C PHE A 37 5.84 10.26 0.50
N SER A 38 5.24 11.44 0.66
CA SER A 38 5.34 12.23 1.87
C SER A 38 3.97 12.54 2.45
N GLY A 39 3.84 12.51 3.77
CA GLY A 39 2.62 12.95 4.44
C GLY A 39 2.89 13.47 5.85
N THR A 40 1.82 13.92 6.51
CA THR A 40 1.88 14.43 7.88
C THR A 40 1.00 13.58 8.79
N PHE A 41 1.61 12.91 9.76
CA PHE A 41 0.94 11.98 10.68
C PHE A 41 1.15 12.38 12.15
N PRO A 42 0.15 12.20 13.03
CA PRO A 42 0.28 12.57 14.45
C PRO A 42 1.36 11.78 15.18
N SER A 43 1.63 10.54 14.75
CA SER A 43 2.66 9.67 15.31
C SER A 43 3.21 8.67 14.30
N GLU A 44 4.34 8.03 14.63
CA GLU A 44 4.93 6.94 13.83
C GLU A 44 4.01 5.72 13.77
N ILE A 45 3.27 5.45 14.84
CA ILE A 45 2.29 4.36 14.87
C ILE A 45 1.10 4.65 13.94
N ASP A 46 0.60 5.89 13.91
CA ASP A 46 -0.48 6.27 12.98
C ASP A 46 -0.03 6.14 11.51
N ALA A 47 1.21 6.53 11.21
CA ALA A 47 1.79 6.35 9.88
C ALA A 47 1.91 4.87 9.50
N THR A 48 2.34 4.03 10.45
CA THR A 48 2.48 2.58 10.26
C THR A 48 1.12 1.93 10.04
N ASP A 49 0.14 2.26 10.87
CA ASP A 49 -1.21 1.71 10.77
C ASP A 49 -1.90 2.11 9.46
N TYR A 50 -1.65 3.33 8.97
CA TYR A 50 -2.10 3.78 7.65
C TYR A 50 -1.41 3.01 6.51
N ALA A 51 -0.08 2.84 6.57
CA ALA A 51 0.66 2.11 5.54
C ALA A 51 0.23 0.64 5.43
N LEU A 52 -0.02 -0.01 6.56
CA LEU A 52 -0.39 -1.42 6.65
C LEU A 52 -1.92 -1.66 6.58
N GLY A 53 -2.72 -0.60 6.48
CA GLY A 53 -4.18 -0.70 6.43
C GLY A 53 -4.83 -1.28 7.69
N LEU A 54 -4.23 -1.02 8.86
CA LEU A 54 -4.73 -1.47 10.16
C LEU A 54 -5.86 -0.57 10.68
N ILE A 55 -6.00 0.64 10.14
CA ILE A 55 -7.12 1.55 10.42
C ILE A 55 -8.23 1.35 9.39
N LYS A 56 -9.48 1.23 9.86
CA LYS A 56 -10.64 1.14 8.97
C LYS A 56 -10.85 2.44 8.19
N GLY A 57 -10.87 2.34 6.86
CA GLY A 57 -11.38 3.38 5.97
C GLY A 57 -10.34 4.39 5.45
N ALA A 58 -9.06 4.20 5.77
CA ALA A 58 -7.98 5.02 5.25
C ALA A 58 -6.68 4.20 5.26
N SER A 59 -6.26 3.71 4.10
CA SER A 59 -4.99 2.99 3.97
C SER A 59 -4.22 3.48 2.74
N LEU A 60 -2.89 3.38 2.81
CA LEU A 60 -2.03 3.69 1.67
C LEU A 60 -2.36 2.80 0.46
N SER A 61 -2.75 1.54 0.70
CA SER A 61 -3.21 0.61 -0.33
C SER A 61 -4.43 1.13 -1.06
N ASP A 62 -5.45 1.63 -0.33
CA ASP A 62 -6.67 2.17 -0.92
C ASP A 62 -6.37 3.43 -1.75
N ASP A 63 -5.52 4.33 -1.20
CA ASP A 63 -5.12 5.57 -1.86
C ASP A 63 -4.29 5.30 -3.13
N LEU A 64 -3.58 4.15 -3.21
CA LEU A 64 -2.82 3.70 -4.39
C LEU A 64 -3.60 2.80 -5.35
N GLY A 65 -4.94 2.78 -5.25
CA GLY A 65 -5.80 2.04 -6.17
C GLY A 65 -6.07 0.58 -5.78
N GLY A 66 -5.91 0.24 -4.50
CA GLY A 66 -6.26 -1.05 -3.90
C GLY A 66 -5.20 -2.14 -4.06
N ALA A 67 -3.95 -1.77 -4.34
CA ALA A 67 -2.85 -2.72 -4.38
C ALA A 67 -2.38 -3.06 -2.97
N LEU A 68 -2.36 -4.36 -2.62
CA LEU A 68 -1.92 -4.82 -1.31
C LEU A 68 -0.48 -4.39 -1.03
N ILE A 69 -0.27 -3.75 0.11
CA ILE A 69 1.05 -3.40 0.65
C ILE A 69 1.31 -4.33 1.82
N GLU A 70 2.29 -5.20 1.68
CA GLU A 70 2.73 -6.07 2.78
C GLU A 70 3.71 -5.31 3.69
N PRO A 71 3.92 -5.74 4.95
CA PRO A 71 4.86 -5.09 5.86
C PRO A 71 6.30 -4.97 5.33
N ASN A 72 6.70 -5.85 4.41
CA ASN A 72 8.04 -5.83 3.80
C ASN A 72 8.12 -4.94 2.54
N ASP A 73 7.00 -4.34 2.12
CA ASP A 73 6.90 -3.57 0.88
C ASP A 73 7.10 -2.07 1.07
N VAL A 74 6.99 -1.62 2.32
CA VAL A 74 7.04 -0.22 2.70
C VAL A 74 8.05 -0.01 3.82
N GLU A 75 8.96 0.93 3.59
CA GLU A 75 9.82 1.50 4.63
C GLU A 75 9.25 2.86 5.04
N ILE A 76 9.22 3.14 6.35
CA ILE A 76 8.64 4.37 6.90
C ILE A 76 9.74 5.16 7.61
N ILE A 77 9.94 6.40 7.20
CA ILE A 77 10.83 7.34 7.88
C ILE A 77 9.97 8.42 8.52
N TYR A 78 9.81 8.32 9.85
CA TYR A 78 9.02 9.28 10.63
C TYR A 78 9.88 10.31 11.36
N GLY A 79 9.47 11.57 11.37
CA GLY A 79 10.14 12.67 12.04
C GLY A 79 11.15 13.41 11.16
N ILE A 80 11.15 14.74 11.28
CA ILE A 80 11.93 15.66 10.44
C ILE A 80 13.43 15.36 10.51
N ASP A 81 13.96 15.00 11.67
CA ASP A 81 15.40 14.72 11.83
C ASP A 81 15.83 13.48 11.06
N ARG A 82 15.07 12.37 11.15
CA ARG A 82 15.34 11.13 10.39
C ARG A 82 15.17 11.37 8.88
N ILE A 83 14.15 12.12 8.49
CA ILE A 83 13.94 12.54 7.10
C ILE A 83 15.12 13.39 6.60
N SER A 84 15.60 14.35 7.41
CA SER A 84 16.72 15.22 7.04
C SER A 84 18.01 14.41 6.87
N ALA A 85 18.23 13.39 7.69
CA ALA A 85 19.38 12.49 7.58
C ALA A 85 19.28 11.56 6.35
N ALA A 86 18.08 11.08 6.02
CA ALA A 86 17.87 10.17 4.88
C ALA A 86 17.81 10.88 3.52
N ARG A 87 17.35 12.13 3.48
CA ARG A 87 17.14 12.91 2.25
C ARG A 87 18.35 12.95 1.30
N PRO A 88 19.61 13.08 1.75
CA PRO A 88 20.78 13.04 0.86
C PRO A 88 21.00 11.69 0.17
N MET A 89 20.43 10.60 0.71
CA MET A 89 20.53 9.24 0.17
C MET A 89 19.45 8.96 -0.90
N LEU A 90 18.45 9.84 -1.02
CA LEU A 90 17.33 9.68 -1.96
C LEU A 90 17.65 10.38 -3.28
N HIS A 91 18.11 9.60 -4.26
CA HIS A 91 18.43 10.07 -5.61
C HIS A 91 17.22 9.98 -6.53
N PHE A 92 16.43 11.07 -6.59
CA PHE A 92 15.23 11.15 -7.43
C PHE A 92 15.56 11.17 -8.93
N VAL A 93 14.82 10.38 -9.70
CA VAL A 93 14.85 10.36 -11.16
C VAL A 93 13.73 11.27 -11.68
N GLY A 94 14.08 12.47 -12.14
CA GLY A 94 13.14 13.44 -12.71
C GLY A 94 12.78 14.61 -11.78
N PRO A 95 11.74 15.39 -12.10
CA PRO A 95 11.37 16.57 -11.32
C PRO A 95 10.86 16.17 -9.94
N ARG A 96 11.56 16.64 -8.90
CA ARG A 96 11.21 16.43 -7.51
C ARG A 96 10.11 17.40 -7.08
N GLN A 97 9.02 16.91 -6.51
CA GLN A 97 8.22 17.74 -5.60
C GLN A 97 8.92 17.73 -4.24
N ILE A 98 9.13 18.91 -3.66
CA ILE A 98 9.68 19.05 -2.32
C ILE A 98 8.49 19.26 -1.39
N ALA A 99 8.11 18.25 -0.61
CA ALA A 99 7.23 18.49 0.54
C ALA A 99 8.08 19.09 1.67
N SER A 100 8.09 20.42 1.78
CA SER A 100 8.89 21.13 2.79
C SER A 100 8.39 20.93 4.22
N GLU A 101 7.17 20.41 4.41
CA GLU A 101 6.48 20.36 5.71
C GLU A 101 6.08 18.96 6.17
N ALA A 102 6.36 17.91 5.38
CA ALA A 102 5.99 16.55 5.74
C ALA A 102 6.85 16.00 6.89
N ASN A 103 6.22 15.29 7.83
CA ASN A 103 6.92 14.61 8.93
C ASN A 103 7.06 13.10 8.70
N THR A 104 6.55 12.55 7.59
CA THR A 104 6.65 11.12 7.27
C THR A 104 6.99 10.93 5.81
N TYR A 105 7.98 10.08 5.51
CA TYR A 105 8.19 9.50 4.18
C TYR A 105 7.81 8.02 4.16
N PHE A 106 7.11 7.60 3.10
CA PHE A 106 6.88 6.18 2.77
C PHE A 106 7.70 5.84 1.52
N LEU A 107 8.50 4.79 1.60
CA LEU A 107 9.33 4.31 0.50
C LEU A 107 8.80 2.94 0.10
N LEU A 108 8.25 2.85 -1.11
CA LEU A 108 7.65 1.62 -1.62
C LEU A 108 8.44 1.12 -2.82
N SER A 109 8.73 -0.17 -2.87
CA SER A 109 9.31 -0.80 -4.05
C SER A 109 8.43 -0.58 -5.27
N ASP A 110 9.02 -0.31 -6.44
CA ASP A 110 8.21 -0.09 -7.64
C ASP A 110 7.50 -1.38 -8.08
N ARG A 111 6.19 -1.40 -7.86
CA ARG A 111 5.31 -2.53 -8.15
C ARG A 111 4.18 -2.15 -9.11
N GLY A 112 4.24 -0.98 -9.74
CA GLY A 112 3.14 -0.50 -10.61
C GLY A 112 1.94 0.03 -9.84
N TYR A 113 2.18 0.65 -8.68
CA TYR A 113 1.17 1.39 -7.93
C TYR A 113 0.57 2.51 -8.78
N ALA A 114 -0.73 2.73 -8.64
CA ALA A 114 -1.42 3.82 -9.35
C ALA A 114 -1.15 5.15 -8.63
N THR A 115 0.09 5.63 -8.70
CA THR A 115 0.55 6.87 -8.06
C THR A 115 -0.15 8.12 -8.61
N ASP A 116 -0.66 8.03 -9.84
CA ASP A 116 -1.52 9.01 -10.49
C ASP A 116 -2.94 9.08 -9.91
N LYS A 117 -3.32 8.08 -9.11
CA LYS A 117 -4.65 7.94 -8.50
C LYS A 117 -4.69 8.26 -7.01
N LEU A 118 -3.67 8.89 -6.43
CA LEU A 118 -3.76 9.36 -5.05
C LEU A 118 -5.01 10.24 -4.90
N VAL A 119 -6.04 9.69 -4.25
CA VAL A 119 -7.40 10.26 -4.21
C VAL A 119 -7.55 11.28 -3.08
N ASP A 120 -6.62 11.27 -2.12
CA ASP A 120 -6.72 12.01 -0.86
C ASP A 120 -5.43 12.77 -0.55
N ASP A 121 -5.56 13.94 0.09
CA ASP A 121 -4.43 14.86 0.37
C ASP A 121 -3.51 14.37 1.51
N ARG A 122 -3.72 13.14 2.01
CA ARG A 122 -2.94 12.57 3.13
C ARG A 122 -1.47 12.37 2.79
N VAL A 123 -1.21 11.93 1.56
CA VAL A 123 0.14 11.73 1.05
C VAL A 123 0.28 12.31 -0.34
N SER A 124 1.46 12.85 -0.61
CA SER A 124 1.85 13.36 -1.92
C SER A 124 2.98 12.51 -2.49
N PHE A 125 2.90 12.18 -3.77
CA PHE A 125 3.99 11.50 -4.46
C PHE A 125 5.14 12.49 -4.71
N LEU A 126 6.32 12.23 -4.13
CA LEU A 126 7.49 13.08 -4.30
C LEU A 126 8.29 12.77 -5.57
N GLY A 127 8.20 11.51 -6.01
CA GLY A 127 8.92 11.00 -7.16
C GLY A 127 9.51 9.61 -6.92
N GLN A 128 10.21 9.12 -7.94
CA GLN A 128 10.87 7.82 -7.92
C GLN A 128 12.37 8.01 -7.65
N CYS A 129 12.95 7.21 -6.76
CA CYS A 129 14.38 7.16 -6.46
C CYS A 129 15.00 5.91 -7.03
N THR A 130 16.30 5.92 -7.31
CA THR A 130 17.12 4.72 -7.51
C THR A 130 17.98 4.43 -6.29
N VAL A 131 18.04 3.17 -5.88
CA VAL A 131 18.95 2.66 -4.84
C VAL A 131 20.13 2.03 -5.56
N ASN A 132 21.29 2.69 -5.53
CA ASN A 132 22.54 2.16 -6.09
C ASN A 132 23.36 1.43 -5.04
#